data_AF-A0A9P0C4V4-F1
#
_entry.id   AF-A0A9P0C4V4-F1
#
_cell.length_a   1.000
_cell.length_b   1.000
_cell.length_c   1.000
_cell.angle_alpha   90.00
_cell.angle_beta   90.00
_cell.angle_gamma   90.00
#
_symmetry.space_group_name_H-M   'P 1'
#
loop_
_entity.id
_entity.type
_entity.pdbx_description
1 polymer ?
#
loop_
_entity_poly.entity_id
_entity_poly.type
_entity_poly.pdbx_seq_one_letter_code
_entity_poly.pdbx_strand_id
1 'polypeptide(L)'
;MDRQKRAAENENNLWRYPCSYETTNPKPYVPKDAKHVARQAKNVYEQAANYKDQFTKLHSYDTFEILLKEWKDDWLRKFPWFREEVLPETKVLFQRVPDEYVADLMTKIDDVLPSMYKALKMIMASLYKLSLSLKNDGISSDEELANNILTTMNEVRAVLCYFYDLMNARKLKILPVYDSEIPDINKSNKLELGLYIYRDTLNYLEYIMQVFETMSESDVPPTA
;
A
#
# COMPACT_ATOMS: atom_id res chain seq x y z
N MET A 1 6.17 12.73 25.10
CA MET A 1 5.81 11.30 25.01
C MET A 1 4.30 11.06 25.11
N ASP A 2 3.56 11.71 26.02
CA ASP A 2 2.10 11.48 26.17
C ASP A 2 1.24 11.86 24.94
N ARG A 3 1.62 12.87 24.16
CA ARG A 3 0.88 13.28 22.94
C ARG A 3 0.94 12.23 21.83
N GLN A 4 2.06 11.53 21.67
CA GLN A 4 2.17 10.42 20.70
C GLN A 4 1.40 9.18 21.17
N LYS A 5 1.35 8.94 22.48
CA LYS A 5 0.58 7.85 23.10
C LYS A 5 -0.94 8.01 22.87
N ARG A 6 -1.49 9.21 23.12
CA ARG A 6 -2.91 9.51 22.87
C ARG A 6 -3.28 9.54 21.39
N ALA A 7 -2.34 9.89 20.52
CA ALA A 7 -2.60 9.89 19.09
C ALA A 7 -2.69 8.45 18.55
N ALA A 8 -1.84 7.52 19.03
CA ALA A 8 -1.92 6.11 18.67
C ALA A 8 -3.25 5.43 19.12
N GLU A 9 -3.90 5.93 20.17
CA GLU A 9 -5.18 5.41 20.68
C GLU A 9 -6.36 5.60 19.70
N ASN A 10 -6.24 6.51 18.73
CA ASN A 10 -7.28 6.79 17.74
C ASN A 10 -7.04 6.14 16.36
N GLU A 11 -5.98 5.33 16.21
CA GLU A 11 -5.73 4.57 14.97
C GLU A 11 -6.50 3.25 15.00
N ASN A 12 -7.13 2.88 13.88
CA ASN A 12 -7.86 1.62 13.77
C ASN A 12 -6.92 0.41 13.95
N ASN A 13 -7.35 -0.57 14.73
CA ASN A 13 -6.56 -1.75 15.07
C ASN A 13 -6.11 -2.57 13.85
N LEU A 14 -6.87 -2.57 12.75
CA LEU A 14 -6.55 -3.37 11.56
C LEU A 14 -5.20 -3.00 10.93
N TRP A 15 -4.90 -1.70 10.82
CA TRP A 15 -3.61 -1.22 10.28
C TRP A 15 -2.65 -0.74 11.35
N ARG A 16 -3.12 -0.48 12.58
CA ARG A 16 -2.22 -0.23 13.72
C ARG A 16 -1.37 -1.46 14.03
N TYR A 17 -1.99 -2.64 14.02
CA TYR A 17 -1.37 -3.93 14.34
C TYR A 17 -1.62 -4.96 13.23
N PRO A 18 -0.96 -4.82 12.06
CA PRO A 18 -1.26 -5.65 10.90
C PRO A 18 -1.02 -7.14 11.18
N CYS A 19 -0.07 -7.48 12.04
CA CYS A 19 0.30 -8.85 12.39
C CYS A 19 -0.58 -9.55 13.43
N SER A 20 -1.60 -8.88 13.98
CA SER A 20 -2.49 -9.41 15.04
C SER A 20 -1.84 -9.69 16.41
N TYR A 21 -0.55 -9.42 16.58
CA TYR A 21 0.13 -9.43 17.88
C TYR A 21 0.63 -8.02 18.23
N GLU A 22 0.56 -7.66 19.52
CA GLU A 22 0.92 -6.32 20.00
C GLU A 22 2.44 -6.11 20.13
N THR A 23 3.19 -7.20 20.29
CA THR A 23 4.65 -7.16 20.52
C THR A 23 5.38 -8.14 19.61
N THR A 24 6.21 -7.61 18.70
CA THR A 24 7.33 -8.38 18.15
C THR A 24 8.41 -8.52 19.22
N ASN A 25 8.90 -9.73 19.47
CA ASN A 25 10.22 -9.87 20.08
C ASN A 25 11.23 -9.26 19.10
N PRO A 26 12.02 -8.25 19.51
CA PRO A 26 12.96 -7.60 18.60
C PRO A 26 13.97 -8.64 18.12
N LYS A 27 13.89 -8.98 16.83
CA LYS A 27 14.89 -9.78 16.16
C LYS A 27 15.85 -8.84 15.42
N PRO A 28 17.15 -9.16 15.39
CA PRO A 28 18.08 -8.42 14.55
C PRO A 28 17.63 -8.53 13.09
N TYR A 29 17.77 -7.43 12.35
CA TYR A 29 17.46 -7.39 10.92
C TYR A 29 18.29 -8.43 10.17
N VAL A 30 17.64 -9.16 9.26
CA VAL A 30 18.32 -9.97 8.26
C VAL A 30 17.82 -9.60 6.85
N PRO A 31 18.69 -9.58 5.82
CA PRO A 31 18.31 -9.25 4.44
C PRO A 31 17.12 -10.07 3.90
N LYS A 32 16.96 -11.30 4.41
CA LYS A 32 15.83 -12.18 4.11
C LYS A 32 14.46 -11.57 4.48
N ASP A 33 14.41 -10.67 5.47
CA ASP A 33 13.17 -9.99 5.86
C ASP A 33 12.66 -9.10 4.73
N ALA A 34 13.55 -8.37 4.05
CA ALA A 34 13.19 -7.57 2.86
C ALA A 34 12.69 -8.47 1.72
N LYS A 35 13.33 -9.63 1.51
CA LYS A 35 12.89 -10.61 0.51
C LYS A 35 11.48 -11.15 0.80
N HIS A 36 11.09 -11.29 2.06
CA HIS A 36 9.73 -11.69 2.43
C HIS A 36 8.70 -10.61 2.07
N VAL A 37 9.00 -9.33 2.30
CA VAL A 37 8.16 -8.20 1.87
C VAL A 37 8.00 -8.21 0.34
N ALA A 38 9.11 -8.28 -0.40
CA ALA A 38 9.10 -8.27 -1.86
C ALA A 38 8.26 -9.41 -2.45
N ARG A 39 8.48 -10.64 -1.95
CA ARG A 39 7.74 -11.83 -2.41
C ARG A 39 6.25 -11.71 -2.11
N GLN A 40 5.88 -11.27 -0.91
CA GLN A 40 4.46 -11.12 -0.58
C GLN A 40 3.83 -10.04 -1.45
N ALA A 41 4.47 -8.87 -1.62
CA ALA A 41 3.99 -7.79 -2.47
C ALA A 41 3.77 -8.25 -3.93
N LYS A 42 4.71 -9.05 -4.48
CA LYS A 42 4.57 -9.67 -5.80
C LYS A 42 3.32 -10.54 -5.89
N ASN A 43 3.12 -11.45 -4.94
CA ASN A 43 1.95 -12.34 -4.94
C ASN A 43 0.65 -11.53 -4.90
N VAL A 44 0.57 -10.50 -4.04
CA VAL A 44 -0.61 -9.64 -3.94
C VAL A 44 -0.86 -8.88 -5.24
N TYR A 45 0.20 -8.34 -5.84
CA TYR A 45 0.12 -7.64 -7.12
C TYR A 45 -0.43 -8.55 -8.22
N GLU A 46 0.13 -9.75 -8.38
CA GLU A 46 -0.31 -10.72 -9.40
C GLU A 46 -1.77 -11.11 -9.20
N GLN A 47 -2.20 -11.35 -7.95
CA GLN A 47 -3.60 -11.66 -7.63
C GLN A 47 -4.52 -10.46 -7.90
N ALA A 48 -4.12 -9.27 -7.47
CA ALA A 48 -4.90 -8.06 -7.64
C ALA A 48 -5.08 -7.73 -9.13
N ALA A 49 -4.01 -7.85 -9.93
CA ALA A 49 -4.03 -7.58 -11.36
C ALA A 49 -5.00 -8.50 -12.14
N ASN A 50 -5.29 -9.71 -11.64
CA ASN A 50 -6.17 -10.67 -12.30
C ASN A 50 -7.63 -10.19 -12.43
N TYR A 51 -8.07 -9.24 -11.59
CA TYR A 51 -9.43 -8.70 -11.64
C TYR A 51 -9.50 -7.24 -12.07
N LYS A 52 -8.43 -6.67 -12.65
CA LYS A 52 -8.40 -5.25 -13.06
C LYS A 52 -9.52 -4.84 -14.01
N ASP A 53 -9.91 -5.75 -14.92
CA ASP A 53 -10.99 -5.51 -15.88
C ASP A 53 -12.39 -5.64 -15.26
N GLN A 54 -12.50 -5.97 -13.97
CA GLN A 54 -13.79 -5.83 -13.26
C GLN A 54 -14.10 -4.35 -12.97
N PHE A 55 -13.08 -3.50 -12.80
CA PHE A 55 -13.28 -2.06 -12.62
C PHE A 55 -13.75 -1.36 -13.90
N THR A 56 -13.42 -1.90 -15.08
CA THR A 56 -13.77 -1.27 -16.37
C THR A 56 -15.26 -1.35 -16.65
N LYS A 57 -15.89 -2.46 -16.24
CA LYS A 57 -17.33 -2.70 -16.32
C LYS A 57 -18.15 -1.65 -15.57
N LEU A 58 -17.61 -1.13 -14.45
CA LEU A 58 -18.26 -0.09 -13.66
C LEU A 58 -18.23 1.29 -14.35
N HIS A 59 -17.31 1.49 -15.28
CA HIS A 59 -17.08 2.76 -15.97
C HIS A 59 -17.45 2.72 -17.45
N SER A 60 -18.02 1.61 -17.94
CA SER A 60 -18.37 1.41 -19.36
C SER A 60 -17.15 1.50 -20.31
N TYR A 61 -15.99 1.03 -19.87
CA TYR A 61 -14.79 0.89 -20.70
C TYR A 61 -14.49 -0.57 -21.02
N ASP A 62 -13.83 -0.81 -22.15
CA ASP A 62 -13.51 -2.17 -22.60
C ASP A 62 -12.35 -2.80 -21.80
N THR A 63 -11.34 -1.99 -21.45
CA THR A 63 -10.11 -2.47 -20.77
C THR A 63 -9.61 -1.45 -19.77
N PHE A 64 -8.86 -1.94 -18.77
CA PHE A 64 -8.33 -1.12 -17.70
C PHE A 64 -7.38 -0.05 -18.24
N GLU A 65 -6.56 -0.40 -19.22
CA GLU A 65 -5.61 0.50 -19.85
C GLU A 65 -6.28 1.65 -20.62
N ILE A 66 -7.46 1.45 -21.20
CA ILE A 66 -8.22 2.54 -21.84
C ILE A 66 -8.77 3.47 -20.77
N LEU A 67 -9.37 2.92 -19.71
CA LEU A 67 -9.89 3.70 -18.59
C LEU A 67 -8.80 4.57 -17.95
N LEU A 68 -7.58 4.04 -17.81
CA LEU A 68 -6.44 4.79 -17.25
C LEU A 68 -5.97 5.97 -18.11
N LYS A 69 -6.23 5.98 -19.42
CA LYS A 69 -5.87 7.13 -20.27
C LYS A 69 -6.72 8.35 -19.98
N GLU A 70 -7.95 8.13 -19.53
CA GLU A 70 -8.92 9.18 -19.22
C GLU A 70 -8.78 9.66 -17.76
N TRP A 71 -8.39 8.77 -16.84
CA TRP A 71 -8.41 9.02 -15.38
C TRP A 71 -6.99 9.07 -14.80
N LYS A 72 -6.38 10.26 -14.86
CA LYS A 72 -4.94 10.48 -14.57
C LYS A 72 -4.63 11.05 -13.19
N ASP A 73 -5.60 11.09 -12.29
CA ASP A 73 -5.41 11.78 -11.02
C ASP A 73 -4.57 10.96 -10.05
N ASP A 74 -3.54 11.54 -9.42
CA ASP A 74 -2.61 10.82 -8.54
C ASP A 74 -3.09 10.82 -7.09
N TRP A 75 -3.90 9.83 -6.72
CA TRP A 75 -4.52 9.78 -5.41
C TRP A 75 -3.51 9.67 -4.25
N LEU A 76 -2.59 8.71 -4.31
CA LEU A 76 -1.65 8.47 -3.20
C LEU A 76 -0.66 9.62 -3.01
N ARG A 77 -0.32 10.36 -4.07
CA ARG A 77 0.65 11.45 -4.01
C ARG A 77 0.09 12.75 -3.40
N LYS A 78 -1.24 12.86 -3.27
CA LYS A 78 -1.91 14.07 -2.76
C LYS A 78 -1.86 14.26 -1.25
N PHE A 79 -1.45 13.25 -0.50
CA PHE A 79 -1.43 13.35 0.95
C PHE A 79 -0.30 14.29 1.42
N PRO A 80 -0.52 15.21 2.37
CA PRO A 80 0.49 16.19 2.78
C PRO A 80 1.77 15.61 3.38
N TRP A 81 1.70 14.37 3.89
CA TRP A 81 2.85 13.64 4.45
C TRP A 81 3.60 12.82 3.40
N PHE A 82 3.09 12.78 2.16
CA PHE A 82 3.68 12.00 1.08
C PHE A 82 5.04 12.56 0.69
N ARG A 83 5.97 11.67 0.36
CA ARG A 83 7.30 12.01 -0.13
C ARG A 83 7.46 11.43 -1.53
N GLU A 84 8.11 12.16 -2.43
CA GLU A 84 8.33 11.73 -3.81
C GLU A 84 8.95 10.32 -3.89
N GLU A 85 9.89 10.01 -2.98
CA GLU A 85 10.57 8.71 -2.99
C GLU A 85 9.66 7.51 -2.66
N VAL A 86 8.48 7.76 -2.07
CA VAL A 86 7.49 6.72 -1.76
C VAL A 86 6.85 6.17 -3.03
N LEU A 87 6.59 7.01 -4.03
CA LEU A 87 6.13 6.57 -5.35
C LEU A 87 6.45 7.70 -6.32
N PRO A 88 7.62 7.68 -6.98
CA PRO A 88 8.06 8.80 -7.80
C PRO A 88 7.09 9.01 -8.96
N GLU A 89 6.95 10.25 -9.44
CA GLU A 89 6.05 10.57 -10.56
C GLU A 89 6.40 9.78 -11.82
N THR A 90 7.68 9.44 -12.00
CA THR A 90 8.17 8.60 -13.08
C THR A 90 7.73 7.14 -12.99
N LYS A 91 7.22 6.68 -11.84
CA LYS A 91 6.67 5.32 -11.70
C LYS A 91 5.28 5.24 -12.36
N VAL A 92 5.29 4.73 -13.58
CA VAL A 92 4.10 4.36 -14.35
C VAL A 92 3.70 2.92 -14.03
N LEU A 93 2.41 2.64 -13.95
CA LEU A 93 1.88 1.29 -13.73
C LEU A 93 2.38 0.32 -14.81
N PHE A 94 2.75 -0.91 -14.40
CA PHE A 94 3.31 -1.97 -15.26
C PHE A 94 4.74 -1.71 -15.76
N GLN A 95 5.40 -0.68 -15.24
CA GLN A 95 6.77 -0.34 -15.60
C GLN A 95 7.61 -0.22 -14.33
N ARG A 96 8.76 -0.89 -14.32
CA ARG A 96 9.78 -0.70 -13.28
C ARG A 96 10.35 0.71 -13.40
N VAL A 97 10.71 1.30 -12.27
CA VAL A 97 11.58 2.49 -12.28
C VAL A 97 13.00 2.06 -12.67
N PRO A 98 13.85 2.98 -13.19
CA PRO A 98 15.25 2.67 -13.47
C PRO A 98 15.96 2.10 -12.25
N ASP A 99 16.81 1.09 -12.44
CA ASP A 99 17.53 0.46 -11.33
C ASP A 99 18.49 1.44 -10.64
N GLU A 100 19.06 2.40 -11.38
CA GLU A 100 19.88 3.50 -10.83
C GLU A 100 19.12 4.32 -9.80
N TYR A 101 17.84 4.63 -10.06
CA TYR A 101 17.00 5.38 -9.12
C TYR A 101 16.79 4.59 -7.81
N VAL A 102 16.59 3.28 -7.90
CA VAL A 102 16.40 2.41 -6.72
C VAL A 102 17.71 2.24 -5.96
N ALA A 103 18.84 2.13 -6.66
CA ALA A 103 20.16 2.09 -6.06
C ALA A 103 20.47 3.39 -5.29
N ASP A 104 20.15 4.55 -5.86
CA ASP A 104 20.29 5.85 -5.18
C ASP A 104 19.36 5.92 -3.96
N LEU A 105 18.14 5.43 -4.07
CA LEU A 105 17.20 5.35 -2.94
C LEU A 105 17.76 4.50 -1.79
N MET A 106 18.46 3.39 -2.07
CA MET A 106 19.05 2.53 -1.04
C MET A 106 19.98 3.28 -0.09
N THR A 107 20.65 4.33 -0.57
CA THR A 107 21.58 5.15 0.25
C THR A 107 20.89 5.91 1.38
N LYS A 108 19.56 6.14 1.27
CA LYS A 108 18.72 6.88 2.22
C LYS A 108 17.43 6.14 2.60
N ILE A 109 17.40 4.82 2.41
CA ILE A 109 16.17 4.03 2.50
C ILE A 109 15.52 4.11 3.89
N ASP A 110 16.30 4.14 4.96
CA ASP A 110 15.80 4.22 6.35
C ASP A 110 15.00 5.49 6.63
N ASP A 111 15.31 6.61 5.95
CA ASP A 111 14.54 7.85 6.07
C ASP A 111 13.19 7.75 5.34
N VAL A 112 13.12 6.93 4.29
CA VAL A 112 11.97 6.82 3.39
C VAL A 112 11.00 5.72 3.82
N LEU A 113 11.51 4.63 4.39
CA LEU A 113 10.71 3.47 4.84
C LEU A 113 9.54 3.83 5.76
N PRO A 114 9.64 4.76 6.74
CA PRO A 114 8.49 5.22 7.52
C PRO A 114 7.32 5.74 6.68
N SER A 115 7.62 6.55 5.66
CA SER A 115 6.59 7.10 4.76
C SER A 115 6.07 6.04 3.80
N MET A 116 6.92 5.13 3.32
CA MET A 116 6.47 3.98 2.52
C MET A 116 5.53 3.06 3.30
N TYR A 117 5.86 2.79 4.56
CA TYR A 117 5.01 2.02 5.45
C TYR A 117 3.65 2.72 5.66
N LYS A 118 3.65 4.03 5.88
CA LYS A 118 2.42 4.84 5.99
C LYS A 118 1.56 4.78 4.72
N ALA A 119 2.18 4.85 3.54
CA ALA A 119 1.46 4.74 2.28
C ALA A 119 0.78 3.38 2.11
N LEU A 120 1.45 2.30 2.49
CA LEU A 120 0.85 0.96 2.43
C LEU A 120 -0.33 0.82 3.40
N LYS A 121 -0.25 1.43 4.60
CA LYS A 121 -1.38 1.53 5.53
C LYS A 121 -2.55 2.29 4.91
N MET A 122 -2.29 3.43 4.27
CA MET A 122 -3.32 4.24 3.63
C MET A 122 -4.06 3.46 2.53
N ILE A 123 -3.31 2.71 1.71
CA ILE A 123 -3.88 1.79 0.71
C ILE A 123 -4.76 0.73 1.38
N MET A 124 -4.23 0.01 2.37
CA MET A 124 -4.98 -1.05 3.07
C MET A 124 -6.29 -0.51 3.67
N ALA A 125 -6.22 0.62 4.36
CA ALA A 125 -7.36 1.25 5.00
C ALA A 125 -8.41 1.73 3.97
N SER A 126 -7.95 2.27 2.85
CA SER A 126 -8.83 2.74 1.77
C SER A 126 -9.50 1.58 1.02
N LEU A 127 -8.79 0.47 0.76
CA LEU A 127 -9.38 -0.75 0.22
C LEU A 127 -10.45 -1.33 1.16
N TYR A 128 -10.21 -1.29 2.48
CA TYR A 128 -11.20 -1.72 3.47
C TYR A 128 -12.48 -0.88 3.36
N LYS A 129 -12.37 0.47 3.42
CA LYS A 129 -13.52 1.38 3.29
C LYS A 129 -14.25 1.20 1.96
N LEU A 130 -13.51 1.03 0.86
CA LEU A 130 -14.07 0.80 -0.47
C LEU A 130 -14.89 -0.50 -0.53
N SER A 131 -14.34 -1.59 0.03
CA SER A 131 -15.05 -2.88 0.07
C SER A 131 -16.36 -2.81 0.85
N LEU A 132 -16.38 -2.07 1.97
CA LEU A 132 -17.59 -1.85 2.75
C LEU A 132 -18.60 -1.00 1.98
N SER A 133 -18.15 0.07 1.32
CA SER A 133 -19.02 0.93 0.52
C SER A 133 -19.72 0.14 -0.58
N LEU A 134 -18.98 -0.66 -1.35
CA LEU A 134 -19.52 -1.44 -2.47
C LEU A 134 -20.51 -2.52 -2.01
N LYS A 135 -20.25 -3.19 -0.88
CA LYS A 135 -21.20 -4.18 -0.32
C LYS A 135 -22.54 -3.56 0.05
N ASN A 136 -22.53 -2.31 0.54
CA ASN A 136 -23.73 -1.63 1.00
C ASN A 136 -24.65 -1.14 -0.14
N ASP A 137 -24.22 -1.26 -1.39
CA ASP A 137 -25.04 -0.88 -2.54
C ASP A 137 -26.01 -1.98 -3.00
N GLY A 138 -25.79 -3.24 -2.58
CA GLY A 138 -26.72 -4.35 -2.83
C GLY A 138 -26.81 -4.83 -4.28
N ILE A 139 -25.85 -4.45 -5.14
CA ILE A 139 -25.76 -4.88 -6.54
C ILE A 139 -24.84 -6.09 -6.62
N SER A 140 -25.29 -7.18 -7.23
CA SER A 140 -24.55 -8.47 -7.26
C SER A 140 -23.17 -8.37 -7.94
N SER A 141 -23.00 -7.56 -8.98
CA SER A 141 -21.69 -7.30 -9.61
C SER A 141 -20.73 -6.56 -8.67
N ASP A 142 -21.26 -5.71 -7.80
CA ASP A 142 -20.47 -4.94 -6.85
C ASP A 142 -20.05 -5.81 -5.66
N GLU A 143 -20.80 -6.87 -5.36
CA GLU A 143 -20.47 -7.82 -4.30
C GLU A 143 -19.25 -8.69 -4.64
N GLU A 144 -19.16 -9.20 -5.88
CA GLU A 144 -17.97 -9.94 -6.32
C GLU A 144 -16.72 -9.05 -6.27
N LEU A 145 -16.82 -7.85 -6.83
CA LEU A 145 -15.72 -6.89 -6.80
C LEU A 145 -15.35 -6.51 -5.35
N ALA A 146 -16.34 -6.28 -4.49
CA ALA A 146 -16.07 -5.98 -3.09
C ALA A 146 -15.37 -7.12 -2.36
N ASN A 147 -15.70 -8.38 -2.67
CA ASN A 147 -15.02 -9.55 -2.12
C ASN A 147 -13.59 -9.68 -2.65
N ASN A 148 -13.33 -9.37 -3.91
CA ASN A 148 -11.98 -9.32 -4.49
C ASN A 148 -11.14 -8.23 -3.82
N ILE A 149 -11.68 -7.02 -3.68
CA ILE A 149 -11.03 -5.90 -2.98
C ILE A 149 -10.77 -6.25 -1.51
N LEU A 150 -11.72 -6.89 -0.83
CA LEU A 150 -11.55 -7.31 0.56
C LEU A 150 -10.44 -8.37 0.69
N THR A 151 -10.36 -9.29 -0.26
CA THR A 151 -9.27 -10.28 -0.34
C THR A 151 -7.93 -9.57 -0.52
N THR A 152 -7.82 -8.67 -1.51
CA THR A 152 -6.60 -7.87 -1.72
C THR A 152 -6.24 -7.04 -0.49
N MET A 153 -7.21 -6.47 0.22
CA MET A 153 -6.95 -5.74 1.48
C MET A 153 -6.30 -6.64 2.54
N ASN A 154 -6.81 -7.87 2.73
CA ASN A 154 -6.22 -8.83 3.67
C ASN A 154 -4.81 -9.26 3.25
N GLU A 155 -4.57 -9.42 1.95
CA GLU A 155 -3.25 -9.76 1.41
C GLU A 155 -2.26 -8.59 1.55
N VAL A 156 -2.70 -7.35 1.30
CA VAL A 156 -1.92 -6.13 1.58
C VAL A 156 -1.60 -6.03 3.08
N ARG A 157 -2.54 -6.41 3.96
CA ARG A 157 -2.29 -6.48 5.41
C ARG A 157 -1.17 -7.48 5.74
N ALA A 158 -1.05 -8.59 5.00
CA ALA A 158 0.07 -9.51 5.16
C ALA A 158 1.41 -8.88 4.72
N VAL A 159 1.43 -8.11 3.63
CA VAL A 159 2.62 -7.31 3.24
C VAL A 159 2.99 -6.32 4.35
N LEU A 160 2.00 -5.60 4.89
CA LEU A 160 2.19 -4.68 6.02
C LEU A 160 2.75 -5.38 7.26
N CYS A 161 2.40 -6.64 7.49
CA CYS A 161 2.96 -7.38 8.61
C CYS A 161 4.46 -7.64 8.44
N TYR A 162 4.89 -8.17 7.28
CA TYR A 162 6.33 -8.34 7.02
C TYR A 162 7.10 -7.01 7.04
N PHE A 163 6.48 -5.95 6.52
CA PHE A 163 7.09 -4.63 6.55
C PHE A 163 7.15 -4.09 7.99
N TYR A 164 6.15 -4.34 8.84
CA TYR A 164 6.18 -3.99 10.26
C TYR A 164 7.36 -4.65 10.98
N ASP A 165 7.58 -5.94 10.75
CA ASP A 165 8.72 -6.68 11.33
C ASP A 165 10.06 -6.07 10.90
N LEU A 166 10.19 -5.73 9.62
CA LEU A 166 11.38 -5.06 9.08
C LEU A 166 11.60 -3.68 9.72
N MET A 167 10.54 -2.87 9.85
CA MET A 167 10.60 -1.56 10.50
C MET A 167 11.08 -1.67 11.95
N ASN A 168 10.56 -2.65 12.70
CA ASN A 168 10.97 -2.90 14.09
C ASN A 168 12.41 -3.39 14.19
N ALA A 169 12.81 -4.32 13.31
CA ALA A 169 14.18 -4.85 13.28
C ALA A 169 15.22 -3.75 12.98
N ARG A 170 14.85 -2.75 12.18
CA ARG A 170 15.66 -1.56 11.86
C ARG A 170 15.44 -0.38 12.83
N LYS A 171 14.61 -0.56 13.88
CA LYS A 171 14.27 0.46 14.89
C LYS A 171 13.69 1.76 14.31
N LEU A 172 12.98 1.66 13.19
CA LEU A 172 12.43 2.80 12.49
C LEU A 172 11.09 3.24 13.08
N LYS A 173 10.79 4.53 12.93
CA LYS A 173 9.54 5.10 13.42
C LYS A 173 8.35 4.57 12.61
N ILE A 174 7.34 4.06 13.31
CA ILE A 174 6.05 3.73 12.72
C ILE A 174 5.16 4.96 12.69
N LEU A 175 4.78 5.41 11.49
CA LEU A 175 3.83 6.50 11.33
C LEU A 175 2.38 5.97 11.35
N PRO A 176 1.47 6.64 12.05
CA PRO A 176 0.05 6.26 12.07
C PRO A 176 -0.69 6.77 10.82
N VAL A 177 -1.78 6.09 10.47
CA VAL A 177 -2.82 6.58 9.56
C VAL A 177 -4.13 6.70 10.35
N TYR A 178 -4.60 7.91 10.59
CA TYR A 178 -5.86 8.12 11.31
C TYR A 178 -7.06 7.94 10.40
N ASP A 179 -8.21 7.53 10.96
CA ASP A 179 -9.46 7.42 10.21
C ASP A 179 -9.84 8.75 9.52
N SER A 180 -9.49 9.89 10.13
CA SER A 180 -9.72 11.23 9.55
C SER A 180 -8.81 11.56 8.36
N GLU A 181 -7.72 10.82 8.15
CA GLU A 181 -6.84 10.98 6.98
C GLU A 181 -7.34 10.14 5.80
N ILE A 182 -8.19 9.13 6.05
CA ILE A 182 -8.72 8.27 5.00
C ILE A 182 -9.80 9.06 4.24
N PRO A 183 -9.77 9.07 2.90
CA PRO A 183 -10.83 9.69 2.11
C PRO A 183 -12.21 9.17 2.47
N ASP A 184 -13.20 10.06 2.49
CA ASP A 184 -14.60 9.66 2.60
C ASP A 184 -15.05 9.02 1.28
N ILE A 185 -15.35 7.72 1.32
CA ILE A 185 -15.82 6.93 0.19
C ILE A 185 -17.33 6.77 0.33
N ASN A 186 -18.08 7.45 -0.53
CA ASN A 186 -19.53 7.49 -0.50
C ASN A 186 -20.12 7.28 -1.90
N LYS A 187 -21.46 7.25 -2.00
CA LYS A 187 -22.15 6.90 -3.25
C LYS A 187 -21.78 7.79 -4.45
N SER A 188 -21.42 9.06 -4.23
CA SER A 188 -21.15 9.99 -5.34
C SER A 188 -19.73 9.89 -5.89
N ASN A 189 -18.76 9.41 -5.11
CA ASN A 189 -17.35 9.37 -5.51
C ASN A 189 -16.73 7.96 -5.53
N LYS A 190 -17.41 6.92 -5.00
CA LYS A 190 -16.85 5.57 -4.82
C LYS A 190 -16.26 4.93 -6.08
N LEU A 191 -16.84 5.18 -7.25
CA LEU A 191 -16.39 4.56 -8.50
C LEU A 191 -15.08 5.20 -8.98
N GLU A 192 -15.04 6.52 -8.98
CA GLU A 192 -13.85 7.34 -9.27
C GLU A 192 -12.72 7.00 -8.31
N LEU A 193 -12.98 7.22 -7.02
CA LEU A 193 -11.99 7.08 -5.99
C LEU A 193 -11.56 5.62 -5.84
N GLY A 194 -12.50 4.68 -6.02
CA GLY A 194 -12.20 3.26 -6.03
C GLY A 194 -11.24 2.85 -7.14
N LEU A 195 -11.40 3.41 -8.34
CA LEU A 195 -10.46 3.21 -9.44
C LEU A 195 -9.06 3.73 -9.08
N TYR A 196 -8.96 4.95 -8.55
CA TYR A 196 -7.66 5.53 -8.17
C TYR A 196 -6.97 4.74 -7.06
N ILE A 197 -7.70 4.35 -6.02
CA ILE A 197 -7.19 3.51 -4.93
C ILE A 197 -6.67 2.19 -5.50
N TYR A 198 -7.44 1.54 -6.36
CA TYR A 198 -7.05 0.25 -6.94
C TYR A 198 -5.83 0.37 -7.87
N ARG A 199 -5.81 1.36 -8.76
CA ARG A 199 -4.66 1.64 -9.64
C ARG A 199 -3.40 1.89 -8.84
N ASP A 200 -3.47 2.74 -7.82
CA ASP A 200 -2.31 3.08 -6.99
C ASP A 200 -1.90 1.90 -6.11
N THR A 201 -2.83 1.03 -5.72
CA THR A 201 -2.51 -0.25 -5.06
C THR A 201 -1.62 -1.10 -5.97
N LEU A 202 -2.00 -1.31 -7.23
CA LEU A 202 -1.19 -2.09 -8.18
C LEU A 202 0.18 -1.44 -8.41
N ASN A 203 0.19 -0.12 -8.66
CA ASN A 203 1.42 0.62 -8.96
C ASN A 203 2.40 0.58 -7.80
N TYR A 204 1.87 0.71 -6.58
CA TYR A 204 2.66 0.74 -5.37
C TYR A 204 3.15 -0.63 -4.93
N LEU A 205 2.37 -1.71 -5.11
CA LEU A 205 2.82 -3.07 -4.84
C LEU A 205 3.97 -3.48 -5.78
N GLU A 206 3.88 -3.11 -7.06
CA GLU A 206 4.97 -3.31 -8.03
C GLU A 206 6.24 -2.54 -7.63
N TYR A 207 6.08 -1.29 -7.17
CA TYR A 207 7.20 -0.49 -6.68
C TYR A 207 7.82 -1.03 -5.40
N ILE A 208 7.01 -1.41 -4.40
CA ILE A 208 7.46 -2.07 -3.17
C ILE A 208 8.24 -3.34 -3.51
N MET A 209 7.72 -4.17 -4.42
CA MET A 209 8.41 -5.38 -4.85
C MET A 209 9.82 -5.06 -5.32
N GLN A 210 9.99 -4.07 -6.22
CA GLN A 210 11.32 -3.68 -6.72
C GLN A 210 12.22 -3.14 -5.61
N VAL A 211 11.74 -2.21 -4.78
CA VAL A 211 12.52 -1.60 -3.70
C VAL A 211 13.02 -2.65 -2.70
N PHE A 212 12.15 -3.56 -2.26
CA PHE A 212 12.51 -4.58 -1.27
C PHE A 212 13.32 -5.74 -1.86
N GLU A 213 13.16 -6.03 -3.15
CA GLU A 213 14.04 -6.96 -3.89
C GLU A 213 15.47 -6.41 -3.88
N THR A 214 15.66 -5.16 -4.31
CA THR A 214 16.97 -4.50 -4.29
C THR A 214 17.56 -4.39 -2.88
N MET A 215 16.74 -4.04 -1.88
CA MET A 215 17.18 -3.98 -0.48
C MET A 215 17.67 -5.33 0.05
N SER A 216 17.08 -6.43 -0.44
CA SER A 216 17.49 -7.79 -0.04
C SER A 216 18.79 -8.26 -0.70
N GLU A 217 19.16 -7.67 -1.84
CA GLU A 217 20.36 -8.01 -2.60
C GLU A 217 21.57 -7.15 -2.23
N SER A 218 21.31 -5.90 -1.85
CA SER A 218 22.34 -4.91 -1.53
C SER A 218 22.85 -4.98 -0.08
N ASP A 219 22.33 -5.91 0.73
CA ASP A 219 22.70 -6.12 2.13
C ASP A 219 22.73 -4.82 2.97
N VAL A 220 21.86 -3.85 2.65
CA VAL A 220 21.88 -2.52 3.25
C VAL A 220 21.70 -2.63 4.76
N PRO A 221 22.75 -2.35 5.56
CA PRO A 221 22.64 -2.47 7.01
C PRO A 221 21.71 -1.37 7.55
N PRO A 222 21.09 -1.56 8.73
CA PRO A 222 20.40 -0.48 9.43
C PRO A 222 21.37 0.67 9.68
N THR A 223 20.95 1.90 9.36
CA THR A 223 21.67 3.10 9.80
C THR A 223 21.53 3.26 11.32
N ALA A 224 22.65 3.62 11.97
CA ALA A 224 22.77 3.66 13.44
C ALA A 224 22.07 4.85 14.08
#